data_AF-A0A358NBW6-F1
#
_entry.id   AF-A0A358NBW6-F1
#
_cell.length_a   1.000
_cell.length_b   1.000
_cell.length_c   1.000
_cell.angle_alpha   90.00
_cell.angle_beta   90.00
_cell.angle_gamma   90.00
#
_symmetry.space_group_name_H-M   'P 1'
#
loop_
_entity.id
_entity.type
_entity.pdbx_description
1 polymer ?
#
loop_
_entity_poly.entity_id
_entity_poly.type
_entity_poly.pdbx_seq_one_letter_code
_entity_poly.pdbx_strand_id
1 'polypeptide(L)'
;MPLWQIDIYPADDQIDREATRTTEEISELGLGDQVSVAFARSFLVQGDFAIAEANRLADSLLCDAVTERAVVAIAGQDTLNEPPGTQTTLVNVLPKPGVMDPVAASTIGAAQDAGFDVIAVRTMRKYWLGDVEVSALDPICRRALS
;
A
#
# COMPACT_ATOMS: atom_id res chain seq x y z
N MET A 1 6.10 -1.14 21.47
CA MET A 1 6.40 -1.70 20.15
C MET A 1 5.60 -0.94 19.11
N PRO A 2 6.25 -0.14 18.25
CA PRO A 2 5.57 0.61 17.19
C PRO A 2 4.95 -0.32 16.14
N LEU A 3 3.91 0.20 15.48
CA LEU A 3 3.40 -0.36 14.22
C LEU A 3 3.94 0.52 13.10
N TRP A 4 4.82 -0.03 12.28
CA TRP A 4 5.36 0.64 11.10
C TRP A 4 4.44 0.39 9.91
N GLN A 5 4.22 1.42 9.10
CA GLN A 5 3.63 1.31 7.78
C GLN A 5 4.71 1.61 6.75
N ILE A 6 4.86 0.70 5.79
CA ILE A 6 5.84 0.79 4.71
C ILE A 6 5.04 0.78 3.41
N ASP A 7 4.83 1.97 2.85
CA ASP A 7 4.15 2.15 1.58
C ASP A 7 5.15 2.12 0.45
N ILE A 8 4.87 1.34 -0.58
CA ILE A 8 5.77 1.11 -1.71
C ILE A 8 5.05 1.53 -2.98
N TYR A 9 5.64 2.53 -3.62
CA TYR A 9 5.17 3.16 -4.84
C TYR A 9 6.10 2.80 -5.99
N PRO A 10 5.64 2.90 -7.25
CA PRO A 10 6.56 3.01 -8.37
C PRO A 10 7.55 4.16 -8.14
N ALA A 11 8.78 4.01 -8.63
CA ALA A 11 9.73 5.13 -8.68
C ALA A 11 9.21 6.24 -9.63
N ASP A 12 9.72 7.46 -9.48
CA ASP A 12 9.12 8.65 -10.11
C ASP A 12 9.09 8.62 -11.66
N ASP A 13 9.95 7.81 -12.28
CA ASP A 13 9.99 7.60 -13.74
C ASP A 13 9.29 6.32 -14.20
N GLN A 14 8.64 5.60 -13.28
CA GLN A 14 7.94 4.34 -13.55
C GLN A 14 6.44 4.55 -13.65
N ILE A 15 5.82 3.76 -14.53
CA ILE A 15 4.37 3.75 -14.70
C ILE A 15 3.73 2.96 -13.57
N ASP A 16 2.75 3.56 -12.90
CA ASP A 16 1.86 2.85 -11.97
C ASP A 16 0.88 1.95 -12.75
N ARG A 17 1.32 0.71 -12.97
CA ARG A 17 0.55 -0.31 -13.71
C ARG A 17 -0.71 -0.72 -12.96
N GLU A 18 -0.66 -0.75 -11.63
CA GLU A 18 -1.81 -1.10 -10.81
C GLU A 18 -2.86 0.00 -10.86
N ALA A 19 -2.45 1.27 -10.77
CA ALA A 19 -3.36 2.39 -10.96
C ALA A 19 -3.99 2.41 -12.36
N THR A 20 -3.21 2.11 -13.41
CA THR A 20 -3.71 2.02 -14.79
C THR A 20 -4.79 0.94 -14.88
N ARG A 21 -4.50 -0.27 -14.38
CA ARG A 21 -5.47 -1.38 -14.38
C ARG A 21 -6.73 -1.04 -13.58
N THR A 22 -6.60 -0.43 -12.41
CA THR A 22 -7.76 -0.05 -11.59
C THR A 22 -8.59 1.06 -12.25
N THR A 23 -7.96 1.99 -12.96
CA THR A 23 -8.66 3.02 -13.75
C THR A 23 -9.52 2.37 -14.84
N GLU A 24 -8.97 1.40 -15.57
CA GLU A 24 -9.69 0.63 -16.59
C GLU A 24 -10.84 -0.17 -15.97
N GLU A 25 -10.60 -0.88 -14.86
CA GLU A 25 -11.61 -1.66 -14.15
C GLU A 25 -12.80 -0.81 -13.66
N ILE A 26 -12.53 0.38 -13.12
CA ILE A 26 -13.58 1.33 -12.70
C ILE A 26 -14.46 1.73 -13.90
N SER A 27 -13.83 2.01 -15.06
CA SER A 27 -14.54 2.41 -16.28
C SER A 27 -15.36 1.25 -16.88
N GLU A 28 -14.78 0.05 -16.96
CA GLU A 28 -15.48 -1.15 -17.47
C GLU A 28 -16.69 -1.54 -16.61
N LEU A 29 -16.64 -1.29 -15.30
CA LEU A 29 -17.76 -1.53 -14.38
C LEU A 29 -18.84 -0.44 -14.42
N GLY A 30 -18.64 0.62 -15.21
CA GLY A 30 -19.53 1.78 -15.32
C GLY A 30 -19.58 2.62 -14.04
N LEU A 31 -18.50 2.63 -13.25
CA LEU A 31 -18.42 3.30 -11.96
C LEU A 31 -17.78 4.69 -12.01
N GLY A 32 -17.24 5.07 -13.17
CA GLY A 32 -16.70 6.39 -13.46
C GLY A 32 -15.82 6.35 -14.71
N ASP A 33 -15.85 7.41 -15.50
CA ASP A 33 -15.03 7.52 -16.70
C ASP A 33 -13.67 8.13 -16.37
N GLN A 34 -12.59 7.41 -16.66
CA GLN A 34 -11.20 7.88 -16.49
C GLN A 34 -10.89 8.41 -15.07
N VAL A 35 -11.42 7.76 -14.04
CA VAL A 35 -11.10 8.08 -12.63
C VAL A 35 -9.59 7.97 -12.44
N SER A 36 -8.94 9.08 -12.10
CA SER A 36 -7.51 9.08 -11.81
C SER A 36 -7.23 8.25 -10.56
N VAL A 37 -6.31 7.29 -10.65
CA VAL A 37 -5.90 6.44 -9.52
C VAL A 37 -4.40 6.60 -9.31
N ALA A 38 -3.98 6.52 -8.06
CA ALA A 38 -2.61 6.18 -7.68
C ALA A 38 -2.64 4.99 -6.70
N PHE A 39 -1.62 4.15 -6.75
CA PHE A 39 -1.55 2.91 -5.98
C PHE A 39 -0.26 2.81 -5.16
N ALA A 40 -0.37 2.19 -3.99
CA ALA A 40 0.78 1.67 -3.27
C ALA A 40 0.46 0.30 -2.68
N ARG A 41 1.43 -0.62 -2.78
CA ARG A 41 1.43 -1.81 -1.92
C ARG A 41 1.97 -1.41 -0.56
N SER A 42 1.34 -1.88 0.51
CA SER A 42 1.68 -1.44 1.86
C SER A 42 1.83 -2.62 2.80
N PHE A 43 2.78 -2.49 3.72
CA PHE A 43 3.03 -3.45 4.78
C PHE A 43 2.86 -2.77 6.13
N LEU A 44 1.99 -3.34 6.97
CA LEU A 44 1.92 -3.03 8.39
C LEU A 44 2.85 -4.00 9.12
N VAL A 45 3.96 -3.50 9.65
CA VAL A 45 5.00 -4.30 10.32
C VAL A 45 5.09 -3.92 11.79
N GLN A 46 4.79 -4.86 12.66
CA GLN A 46 4.92 -4.71 14.11
C GLN A 46 6.22 -5.36 14.57
N GLY A 47 7.01 -4.64 15.36
CA GLY A 47 8.25 -5.14 15.94
C GLY A 47 8.90 -4.13 16.87
N ASP A 48 10.05 -4.51 17.45
CA ASP A 48 10.82 -3.64 18.33
C ASP A 48 12.11 -3.17 17.66
N PHE A 49 11.96 -2.21 16.74
CA PHE A 49 13.08 -1.65 16.00
C PHE A 49 12.85 -0.17 15.66
N ALA A 50 13.96 0.56 15.51
CA ALA A 50 13.94 2.00 15.27
C ALA A 50 13.61 2.34 13.80
N ILE A 51 13.33 3.62 13.51
CA ILE A 51 13.06 4.10 12.14
C ILE A 51 14.18 3.74 11.16
N ALA A 52 15.45 3.79 11.59
CA ALA A 52 16.57 3.41 10.74
C ALA A 52 16.50 1.93 10.31
N GLU A 53 16.01 1.07 11.19
CA GLU A 53 15.84 -0.35 10.91
C GLU A 53 14.58 -0.62 10.09
N ALA A 54 13.50 0.12 10.31
CA ALA A 54 12.32 0.08 9.47
C ALA A 54 12.65 0.47 8.01
N ASN A 55 13.47 1.50 7.81
CA ASN A 55 13.98 1.87 6.49
C ASN A 55 14.87 0.78 5.89
N ARG A 56 15.80 0.22 6.67
CA ARG A 56 16.62 -0.92 6.20
C ARG A 56 15.75 -2.10 5.78
N LEU A 57 14.72 -2.44 6.55
CA LEU A 57 13.78 -3.51 6.21
C LEU A 57 13.07 -3.22 4.87
N ALA A 58 12.61 -1.99 4.68
CA ALA A 58 12.00 -1.57 3.43
C ALA A 58 12.97 -1.74 2.24
N ASP A 59 14.17 -1.15 2.34
CA ASP A 59 15.15 -1.11 1.26
C ASP A 59 15.79 -2.47 0.95
N SER A 60 15.94 -3.34 1.95
CA SER A 60 16.64 -4.63 1.78
C SER A 60 15.71 -5.78 1.41
N LEU A 61 14.42 -5.70 1.76
CA LEU A 61 13.50 -6.83 1.65
C LEU A 61 12.20 -6.51 0.90
N LEU A 62 11.62 -5.33 1.12
CA LEU A 62 10.26 -5.05 0.65
C LEU A 62 10.20 -4.25 -0.65
N CYS A 63 11.18 -3.39 -0.91
CA CYS A 63 11.21 -2.44 -2.02
C CYS A 63 12.32 -2.82 -3.02
N ASP A 64 11.99 -2.85 -4.30
CA ASP A 64 12.97 -2.90 -5.38
C ASP A 64 13.50 -1.49 -5.67
N ALA A 65 14.75 -1.21 -5.29
CA ALA A 65 15.33 0.13 -5.39
C ALA A 65 15.51 0.67 -6.83
N VAL A 66 15.32 -0.15 -7.86
CA VAL A 66 15.41 0.27 -9.27
C VAL A 66 14.07 0.76 -9.77
N THR A 67 12.98 0.09 -9.37
CA THR A 67 11.65 0.31 -9.95
C THR A 67 10.65 0.91 -8.98
N GLU A 68 11.00 0.97 -7.69
CA GLU A 68 10.09 1.33 -6.62
C GLU A 68 10.77 2.28 -5.62
N ARG A 69 9.95 2.97 -4.84
CA ARG A 69 10.38 3.76 -3.68
C ARG A 69 9.49 3.48 -2.49
N ALA A 70 10.08 3.50 -1.30
CA ALA A 70 9.36 3.30 -0.05
C ALA A 70 9.14 4.62 0.71
N VAL A 71 8.00 4.73 1.37
CA VAL A 71 7.73 5.71 2.43
C VAL A 71 7.50 4.92 3.71
N VAL A 72 8.32 5.19 4.72
CA VAL A 72 8.33 4.46 6.00
C VAL A 72 7.96 5.43 7.11
N ALA A 73 6.90 5.11 7.85
CA ALA A 73 6.43 5.93 8.96
C ALA A 73 5.72 5.08 10.01
N ILE A 74 5.47 5.66 11.19
CA ILE A 74 4.58 5.03 12.17
C ILE A 74 3.16 5.11 11.62
N ALA A 75 2.43 3.99 11.71
CA ALA A 75 1.05 3.92 11.23
C ALA A 75 0.20 5.05 11.82
N GLY A 76 -0.51 5.78 10.96
CA GLY A 76 -1.32 6.95 11.33
C GLY A 76 -0.62 8.30 11.25
N GLN A 77 0.66 8.38 10.88
CA GLN A 77 1.33 9.65 10.60
C GLN A 77 0.86 10.27 9.27
N ASP A 78 0.77 11.60 9.23
CA ASP A 78 0.21 12.35 8.10
C ASP A 78 0.95 12.12 6.77
N THR A 79 2.27 11.88 6.81
CA THR A 79 3.07 11.56 5.61
C THR A 79 2.55 10.33 4.87
N LEU A 80 1.87 9.41 5.55
CA LEU A 80 1.25 8.24 4.95
C LEU A 80 -0.06 8.57 4.24
N ASN A 81 -0.65 9.75 4.45
CA ASN A 81 -1.90 10.16 3.81
C ASN A 81 -1.66 11.06 2.59
N GLU A 82 -0.43 11.54 2.40
CA GLU A 82 -0.05 12.37 1.27
C GLU A 82 -0.15 11.58 -0.04
N PRO A 83 -0.95 12.05 -1.02
CA PRO A 83 -1.02 11.39 -2.32
C PRO A 83 0.30 11.58 -3.08
N PRO A 84 0.74 10.57 -3.87
CA PRO A 84 1.87 10.75 -4.77
C PRO A 84 1.52 11.64 -5.99
N GLY A 85 0.24 11.97 -6.18
CA GLY A 85 -0.27 12.81 -7.25
C GLY A 85 -1.36 13.77 -6.77
N THR A 86 -2.32 14.08 -7.64
CA THR A 86 -3.40 15.04 -7.36
C THR A 86 -4.66 14.40 -6.76
N GLN A 87 -4.68 13.08 -6.62
CA GLN A 87 -5.83 12.33 -6.11
C GLN A 87 -6.03 12.59 -4.61
N THR A 88 -7.26 12.81 -4.16
CA THR A 88 -7.52 13.28 -2.79
C THR A 88 -8.20 12.26 -1.90
N THR A 89 -8.83 11.22 -2.49
CA THR A 89 -9.61 10.24 -1.72
C THR A 89 -8.78 9.00 -1.44
N LEU A 90 -8.27 8.88 -0.21
CA LEU A 90 -7.49 7.71 0.22
C LEU A 90 -8.41 6.55 0.65
N VAL A 91 -8.16 5.37 0.09
CA VAL A 91 -8.80 4.11 0.46
C VAL A 91 -7.74 3.07 0.82
N ASN A 92 -7.87 2.49 2.02
CA ASN A 92 -7.03 1.40 2.50
C ASN A 92 -7.82 0.08 2.42
N VAL A 93 -7.30 -0.90 1.70
CA VAL A 93 -7.91 -2.22 1.49
C VAL A 93 -7.07 -3.27 2.22
N LEU A 94 -7.70 -3.97 3.15
CA LEU A 94 -7.07 -5.03 3.95
C LEU A 94 -7.85 -6.34 3.82
N PRO A 95 -7.18 -7.50 3.91
CA PRO A 95 -7.86 -8.78 4.07
C PRO A 95 -8.81 -8.77 5.26
N LYS A 96 -9.98 -9.41 5.10
CA LYS A 96 -10.94 -9.56 6.21
C LYS A 96 -10.32 -10.36 7.36
N PRO A 97 -10.76 -10.12 8.61
CA PRO A 97 -10.33 -10.93 9.75
C PRO A 97 -10.53 -12.44 9.49
N GLY A 98 -9.50 -13.24 9.76
CA GLY A 98 -9.50 -14.68 9.53
C GLY A 98 -9.09 -15.12 8.12
N VAL A 99 -8.90 -14.19 7.17
CA VAL A 99 -8.31 -14.50 5.87
C VAL A 99 -6.79 -14.64 6.02
N MET A 100 -6.24 -15.69 5.43
CA MET A 100 -4.80 -15.94 5.42
C MET A 100 -4.09 -14.90 4.55
N ASP A 101 -2.97 -14.38 5.05
CA ASP A 101 -2.07 -13.50 4.31
C ASP A 101 -0.72 -14.22 4.13
N PRO A 102 -0.55 -14.99 3.04
CA PRO A 102 0.68 -15.75 2.80
C PRO A 102 1.90 -14.86 2.56
N VAL A 103 1.69 -13.65 2.02
CA VAL A 103 2.76 -12.68 1.79
C VAL A 103 3.26 -12.14 3.12
N ALA A 104 2.36 -11.76 4.03
CA ALA A 104 2.77 -11.37 5.38
C ALA A 104 3.51 -12.50 6.11
N ALA A 105 3.06 -13.75 5.97
CA ALA A 105 3.71 -14.90 6.59
C ALA A 105 5.14 -15.10 6.06
N SER A 106 5.36 -15.02 4.74
CA SER A 106 6.70 -15.13 4.17
C SER A 106 7.58 -13.93 4.50
N THR A 107 7.02 -12.72 4.55
CA THR A 107 7.73 -11.50 4.96
C THR A 107 8.25 -11.60 6.39
N ILE A 108 7.46 -12.14 7.33
CA ILE A 108 7.91 -12.36 8.73
C ILE A 108 9.15 -13.26 8.75
N GLY A 109 9.09 -14.43 8.08
CA GLY A 109 10.21 -15.36 8.04
C GLY A 109 11.47 -14.73 7.43
N ALA A 110 11.34 -14.08 6.28
CA ALA A 110 12.47 -13.45 5.61
C ALA A 110 13.07 -12.28 6.42
N ALA A 111 12.24 -11.49 7.12
CA ALA A 111 12.72 -10.41 7.98
C ALA A 111 13.47 -10.96 9.20
N GLN A 112 12.97 -12.01 9.82
CA GLN A 112 13.63 -12.67 10.96
C GLN A 112 14.95 -13.33 10.54
N ASP A 113 14.98 -13.98 9.38
CA ASP A 113 16.20 -14.56 8.80
C ASP A 113 17.26 -13.47 8.50
N ALA A 114 16.81 -12.27 8.13
CA ALA A 114 17.66 -11.10 7.93
C ALA A 114 18.05 -10.37 9.24
N GLY A 115 17.58 -10.85 10.40
CA GLY A 115 17.95 -10.34 11.73
C GLY A 115 17.10 -9.19 12.25
N PHE A 116 15.92 -8.93 11.67
CA PHE A 116 14.98 -7.94 12.18
C PHE A 116 14.06 -8.55 13.25
N ASP A 117 13.79 -7.82 14.33
CA ASP A 117 12.85 -8.22 15.38
C ASP A 117 11.38 -7.92 14.97
N VAL A 118 10.92 -8.61 13.91
CA VAL A 118 9.56 -8.53 13.40
C VAL A 118 8.67 -9.56 14.10
N ILE A 119 7.55 -9.10 14.64
CA ILE A 119 6.58 -9.92 15.39
C ILE A 119 5.36 -10.24 14.55
N ALA A 120 4.87 -9.27 13.77
CA ALA A 120 3.70 -9.46 12.92
C ALA A 120 3.77 -8.60 11.68
N VAL A 121 3.20 -9.11 10.59
CA VAL A 121 3.03 -8.38 9.33
C VAL A 121 1.58 -8.52 8.86
N ARG A 122 1.08 -7.48 8.20
CA ARG A 122 -0.12 -7.53 7.35
C ARG A 122 0.15 -6.78 6.06
N THR A 123 -0.33 -7.34 4.95
CA THR A 123 -0.38 -6.62 3.68
C THR A 123 -1.64 -5.76 3.62
N MET A 124 -1.50 -4.64 2.93
CA MET A 124 -2.54 -3.67 2.66
C MET A 124 -2.33 -3.11 1.27
N ARG A 125 -3.42 -2.75 0.61
CA ARG A 125 -3.40 -2.06 -0.67
C ARG A 125 -3.95 -0.65 -0.46
N LYS A 126 -3.24 0.34 -0.97
CA LYS A 126 -3.63 1.75 -0.86
C LYS A 126 -3.95 2.30 -2.22
N TYR A 127 -5.08 2.99 -2.28
CA TYR A 127 -5.53 3.68 -3.48
C TYR A 127 -5.80 5.13 -3.13
N TRP A 128 -5.35 6.04 -3.98
CA TRP A 128 -5.83 7.41 -3.99
C TRP A 128 -6.67 7.58 -5.23
N LEU A 129 -7.94 7.92 -5.05
CA LEU A 129 -8.88 8.18 -6.13
C LEU A 129 -9.00 9.68 -6.34
N GLY A 130 -9.07 10.08 -7.61
CA GLY A 130 -9.35 11.44 -8.04
C GLY A 130 -10.77 11.89 -7.68
N ASP A 131 -11.29 12.82 -8.46
CA ASP A 131 -12.67 13.29 -8.26
C ASP A 131 -13.65 12.15 -8.60
N VAL A 132 -14.39 11.71 -7.59
CA VAL A 132 -15.34 10.60 -7.67
C VAL A 132 -16.59 11.03 -6.92
N GLU A 133 -17.76 10.83 -7.52
CA GLU A 133 -19.02 11.09 -6.83
C GLU A 133 -19.13 10.21 -5.57
N VAL A 134 -19.60 10.79 -4.47
CA VAL A 134 -19.76 10.07 -3.19
C VAL A 134 -20.63 8.81 -3.34
N SER A 135 -21.62 8.86 -4.25
CA SER A 135 -22.49 7.73 -4.61
C SER A 135 -21.74 6.56 -5.27
N ALA A 136 -20.66 6.84 -5.99
CA ALA A 136 -19.85 5.86 -6.71
C ALA A 136 -18.75 5.22 -5.85
N LEU A 137 -18.38 5.84 -4.72
CA LEU A 137 -17.28 5.39 -3.87
C LEU A 137 -17.50 3.99 -3.27
N ASP A 138 -18.66 3.72 -2.67
CA ASP A 138 -18.96 2.38 -2.11
C ASP A 138 -18.95 1.27 -3.19
N PRO A 139 -19.60 1.46 -4.36
CA PRO A 139 -19.45 0.55 -5.48
C PRO A 139 -18.00 0.31 -5.92
N ILE A 140 -17.18 1.36 -6.04
CA ILE A 140 -15.76 1.25 -6.42
C ILE A 140 -15.01 0.41 -5.38
N CYS A 141 -15.13 0.75 -4.10
CA CYS A 141 -14.47 0.04 -3.01
C CYS A 141 -14.82 -1.45 -2.95
N ARG A 142 -16.05 -1.84 -3.34
CA ARG A 142 -16.51 -3.23 -3.26
C ARG A 142 -16.23 -4.05 -4.51
N ARG A 143 -16.13 -3.40 -5.67
CA ARG A 143 -16.15 -4.09 -6.97
C ARG A 143 -14.88 -3.91 -7.79
N ALA A 144 -14.18 -2.79 -7.63
CA ALA A 144 -13.00 -2.44 -8.42
C ALA A 144 -11.70 -2.43 -7.60
N LEU A 145 -11.79 -2.37 -6.27
CA LEU A 145 -10.62 -2.45 -5.40
C LEU A 145 -10.51 -3.87 -4.83
N SER A 146 -9.43 -4.54 -5.18
CA SER A 146 -9.01 -5.84 -4.62
C SER A 146 -7.75 -5.70 -3.79
#